data_AF-A0AA39HX77-F1
#
_entry.id   AF-A0AA39HX77-F1
#
_cell.length_a   1.000
_cell.length_b   1.000
_cell.length_c   1.000
_cell.angle_alpha   90.00
_cell.angle_beta   90.00
_cell.angle_gamma   90.00
#
_symmetry.space_group_name_H-M   'P 1'
#
loop_
_entity.id
_entity.type
_entity.pdbx_description
1 polymer ?
#
loop_
_entity_poly.entity_id
_entity_poly.type
_entity_poly.pdbx_seq_one_letter_code
_entity_poly.pdbx_strand_id
1 'polypeptide(L)'
;MASTVQLIILLSLASVYGFSLFSSDDPSTKCGDNEAYKPCSRCEETCHEPNPNCTAVCGPPKCQCVVGFVRNSKGRCVKLNACGNQTCPEKEVWHDCADCEQTCADLVPDCQLDGCEKGKCVCKPGTYRNVKGECVDLKQCNEENEPCRTYVCLKGTACLNYRHQCQRPPCFIEPKCVKLACLRA
;
A
#
# COMPACT_ATOMS: atom_id res chain seq x y z
N MET A 1 -5.02 19.80 -73.93
CA MET A 1 -3.78 19.00 -74.09
C MET A 1 -2.77 19.54 -73.10
N ALA A 2 -2.66 18.92 -71.91
CA ALA A 2 -1.71 19.38 -70.91
C ALA A 2 -0.29 19.10 -71.44
N SER A 3 0.54 20.14 -71.52
CA SER A 3 1.93 20.00 -71.97
C SER A 3 2.68 19.11 -70.99
N THR A 4 3.53 18.20 -71.49
CA THR A 4 4.32 17.25 -70.69
C THR A 4 5.12 17.94 -69.57
N VAL A 5 5.46 19.22 -69.77
CA VAL A 5 6.10 20.09 -68.78
C VAL A 5 5.20 20.35 -67.55
N GLN A 6 3.89 20.50 -67.72
CA GLN A 6 2.94 20.71 -66.61
C GLN A 6 2.72 19.44 -65.78
N LEU A 7 2.77 18.25 -66.38
CA LEU A 7 2.68 17.00 -65.62
C LEU A 7 3.94 16.72 -64.77
N ILE A 8 5.13 17.09 -65.26
CA ILE A 8 6.39 16.90 -64.54
C ILE A 8 6.50 17.84 -63.32
N ILE A 9 5.99 19.07 -63.44
CA ILE A 9 5.98 20.05 -62.34
C ILE A 9 5.00 19.59 -61.23
N LEU A 10 3.86 19.00 -61.59
CA LEU A 10 2.90 18.49 -60.59
C LEU A 10 3.42 17.24 -59.85
N LEU A 11 4.14 16.35 -60.54
CA LEU A 11 4.74 15.15 -59.93
C LEU A 11 5.94 15.47 -59.01
N SER A 12 6.70 16.53 -59.30
CA SER A 12 7.81 16.98 -58.45
C SER A 12 7.37 17.79 -57.23
N LEU A 13 6.25 18.53 -57.32
CA LEU A 13 5.65 19.17 -56.14
C LEU A 13 5.01 18.13 -55.21
N ALA A 14 4.49 17.01 -55.73
CA ALA A 14 3.99 15.91 -54.90
C ALA A 14 5.10 15.21 -54.09
N SER A 15 6.37 15.22 -54.52
CA SER A 15 7.49 14.67 -53.73
C SER A 15 8.09 15.66 -52.73
N VAL A 16 7.96 16.98 -52.97
CA VAL A 16 8.37 18.04 -52.02
C VAL A 16 7.29 18.31 -50.96
N TYR A 17 6.01 18.15 -51.30
CA TYR A 17 4.87 18.35 -50.39
C TYR A 17 4.24 17.04 -49.88
N GLY A 18 4.72 15.87 -50.31
CA GLY A 18 4.13 14.55 -50.02
C GLY A 18 4.92 13.67 -49.06
N PHE A 19 5.59 14.24 -48.05
CA PHE A 19 6.25 13.47 -46.98
C PHE A 19 5.95 14.02 -45.58
N SER A 20 4.69 14.36 -45.30
CA SER A 20 4.28 14.74 -43.93
C SER A 20 2.94 14.17 -43.49
N LEU A 21 2.59 12.95 -43.92
CA LEU A 21 1.37 12.25 -43.46
C LEU A 21 1.62 10.83 -42.92
N PHE A 22 2.78 10.58 -42.30
CA PHE A 22 2.93 9.43 -41.41
C PHE A 22 3.65 9.84 -40.12
N SER A 23 3.04 10.75 -39.36
CA SER A 23 3.14 10.62 -37.90
C SER A 23 2.17 9.52 -37.51
N SER A 24 2.67 8.29 -37.38
CA SER A 24 2.03 7.28 -36.56
C SER A 24 2.20 7.66 -35.08
N ASP A 25 1.75 8.86 -34.71
CA ASP A 25 1.48 9.19 -33.32
C ASP A 25 0.09 8.63 -33.05
N ASP A 26 0.03 7.33 -32.79
CA ASP A 26 -1.13 6.74 -32.12
C ASP A 26 -1.33 7.50 -30.80
N PRO A 27 -2.44 8.21 -30.60
CA PRO A 27 -2.71 8.95 -29.38
C PRO A 27 -2.64 8.06 -28.11
N SER A 28 -2.67 6.74 -28.28
CA SER A 28 -2.60 5.76 -27.19
C SER A 28 -1.21 5.56 -26.56
N THR A 29 -0.12 6.07 -27.16
CA THR A 29 1.27 5.82 -26.69
C THR A 29 1.96 6.99 -26.00
N LYS A 30 1.29 8.14 -25.82
CA LYS A 30 1.87 9.28 -25.07
C LYS A 30 1.75 9.05 -23.57
N CYS A 31 2.85 8.60 -22.95
CA CYS A 31 2.99 8.48 -21.51
C CYS A 31 3.44 9.78 -20.84
N GLY A 32 3.23 9.89 -19.52
CA GLY A 32 3.65 11.05 -18.74
C GLY A 32 5.17 11.11 -18.50
N ASP A 33 5.60 12.11 -17.74
CA ASP A 33 7.01 12.25 -17.34
C ASP A 33 7.51 11.02 -16.57
N ASN A 34 8.68 10.51 -16.96
CA ASN A 34 9.32 9.32 -16.40
C ASN A 34 8.47 8.03 -16.54
N GLU A 35 7.60 7.98 -17.54
CA GLU A 35 6.84 6.79 -17.92
C GLU A 35 7.21 6.31 -19.33
N ALA A 36 7.08 5.02 -19.57
CA ALA A 36 7.18 4.44 -20.90
C ALA A 36 6.00 3.51 -21.15
N TYR A 37 5.49 3.51 -22.38
CA TYR A 37 4.45 2.58 -22.79
C TYR A 37 5.03 1.17 -22.81
N LYS A 38 4.44 0.27 -22.04
CA LYS A 38 4.82 -1.14 -21.97
C LYS A 38 3.71 -1.97 -22.60
N PRO A 39 3.94 -2.60 -23.77
CA PRO A 39 2.93 -3.50 -24.37
C PRO A 39 2.68 -4.74 -23.52
N CYS A 40 3.69 -5.13 -22.74
CA CYS A 40 3.63 -6.12 -21.67
C CYS A 40 4.10 -5.42 -20.39
N SER A 41 3.16 -4.97 -19.56
CA SER A 41 3.48 -4.34 -18.28
C SER A 41 3.86 -5.39 -17.24
N ARG A 42 4.53 -4.95 -16.17
CA ARG A 42 4.81 -5.79 -14.99
C ARG A 42 4.19 -5.13 -13.76
N CYS A 43 4.45 -5.71 -12.59
CA CYS A 43 4.31 -4.97 -11.34
C CYS A 43 4.98 -3.59 -11.46
N GLU A 44 4.49 -2.61 -10.73
CA GLU A 44 5.06 -1.27 -10.72
C GLU A 44 5.49 -0.93 -9.31
N GLU A 45 6.72 -0.45 -9.14
CA GLU A 45 7.21 0.06 -7.88
C GLU A 45 6.41 1.31 -7.49
N THR A 46 6.00 1.39 -6.25
CA THR A 46 5.28 2.56 -5.72
C THR A 46 6.06 3.20 -4.58
N CYS A 47 5.71 4.42 -4.21
CA CYS A 47 6.27 5.02 -3.01
C CYS A 47 5.93 4.22 -1.75
N HIS A 48 4.83 3.47 -1.76
CA HIS A 48 4.38 2.66 -0.63
C HIS A 48 5.06 1.28 -0.59
N GLU A 49 5.34 0.71 -1.76
CA GLU A 49 6.06 -0.55 -1.94
C GLU A 49 7.14 -0.37 -3.03
N PRO A 50 8.35 0.11 -2.64
CA PRO A 50 9.42 0.38 -3.60
C PRO A 50 10.09 -0.89 -4.16
N ASN A 51 9.94 -2.02 -3.48
CA ASN A 51 10.55 -3.30 -3.86
C ASN A 51 9.47 -4.40 -3.88
N PRO A 52 8.46 -4.32 -4.76
CA PRO A 52 7.41 -5.31 -4.85
C PRO A 52 7.97 -6.64 -5.37
N ASN A 53 7.39 -7.76 -4.93
CA ASN A 53 7.77 -9.07 -5.43
C ASN A 53 6.97 -9.39 -6.71
N CYS A 54 7.67 -9.50 -7.83
CA CYS A 54 7.03 -9.44 -9.14
C CYS A 54 7.15 -10.73 -9.92
N THR A 55 6.03 -11.21 -10.45
CA THR A 55 6.03 -12.35 -11.37
C THR A 55 6.60 -11.96 -12.75
N ALA A 56 6.97 -12.96 -13.54
CA ALA A 56 7.38 -12.80 -14.94
C ALA A 56 6.22 -12.76 -15.94
N VAL A 57 4.98 -12.75 -15.44
CA VAL A 57 3.77 -12.76 -16.27
C VAL A 57 3.55 -11.37 -16.86
N CYS A 58 3.22 -11.32 -18.16
CA CYS A 58 2.81 -10.07 -18.81
C CYS A 58 1.45 -9.61 -18.29
N GLY A 59 1.43 -8.39 -17.76
CA GLY A 59 0.20 -7.64 -17.52
C GLY A 59 -0.31 -6.96 -18.79
N PRO A 60 -1.49 -6.31 -18.73
CA PRO A 60 -2.06 -5.57 -19.84
C PRO A 60 -1.16 -4.40 -20.26
N PRO A 61 -1.22 -3.95 -21.52
CA PRO A 61 -0.43 -2.81 -21.98
C PRO A 61 -0.82 -1.53 -21.23
N LYS A 62 0.17 -0.77 -20.74
CA LYS A 62 -0.04 0.53 -20.07
C LYS A 62 1.23 1.38 -20.03
N CYS A 63 1.08 2.67 -19.72
CA CYS A 63 2.20 3.49 -19.27
C CYS A 63 2.65 3.02 -17.88
N GLN A 64 3.95 2.78 -17.74
CA GLN A 64 4.56 2.34 -16.49
C GLN A 64 5.81 3.17 -16.20
N CYS A 65 6.10 3.46 -14.93
CA CYS A 65 7.31 4.15 -14.51
C CYS A 65 8.55 3.47 -15.10
N VAL A 66 9.47 4.27 -15.61
CA VAL A 66 10.76 3.77 -16.08
C VAL A 66 11.63 3.32 -14.90
N VAL A 67 12.63 2.46 -15.17
CA VAL A 67 13.52 1.91 -14.13
C VAL A 67 14.16 3.04 -13.31
N GLY A 68 14.13 2.90 -11.98
CA GLY A 68 14.64 3.90 -11.03
C GLY A 68 13.62 4.96 -10.60
N PHE A 69 12.38 4.88 -11.08
CA PHE A 69 11.26 5.73 -10.67
C PHE A 69 10.13 4.87 -10.11
N VAL A 70 9.46 5.42 -9.08
CA VAL A 70 8.33 4.79 -8.40
C VAL A 70 7.10 5.67 -8.52
N ARG A 71 5.90 5.06 -8.56
CA ARG A 71 4.64 5.81 -8.62
C ARG A 71 4.26 6.33 -7.24
N ASN A 72 4.05 7.63 -7.11
CA ASN A 72 3.54 8.23 -5.88
C ASN A 72 2.00 8.22 -5.82
N SER A 73 1.43 8.57 -4.66
CA SER A 73 -0.02 8.65 -4.43
C SER A 73 -0.76 9.67 -5.31
N LYS A 74 -0.03 10.57 -5.99
CA LYS A 74 -0.59 11.51 -6.98
C LYS A 74 -0.54 10.95 -8.41
N GLY A 75 -0.19 9.67 -8.57
CA GLY A 75 -0.09 9.00 -9.86
C GLY A 75 1.12 9.41 -10.70
N ARG A 76 2.13 10.08 -10.14
CA ARG A 76 3.33 10.53 -10.87
C ARG A 76 4.53 9.63 -10.59
N CYS A 77 5.33 9.35 -11.60
CA CYS A 77 6.60 8.65 -11.47
C CYS A 77 7.69 9.60 -10.97
N VAL A 78 8.19 9.33 -9.77
CA VAL A 78 9.19 10.16 -9.07
C VAL A 78 10.35 9.29 -8.60
N LYS A 79 11.50 9.91 -8.30
CA LYS A 79 12.59 9.19 -7.61
C LYS A 79 12.14 8.78 -6.21
N LEU A 80 12.63 7.64 -5.71
CA LEU A 80 12.27 7.13 -4.39
C LEU A 80 12.48 8.15 -3.26
N ASN A 81 13.56 8.94 -3.31
CA ASN A 81 13.83 9.99 -2.32
C ASN A 81 12.83 11.18 -2.36
N ALA A 82 12.01 11.27 -3.41
CA ALA A 82 10.95 12.27 -3.55
C ALA A 82 9.57 11.76 -3.06
N CYS A 83 9.51 10.55 -2.50
CA CYS A 83 8.27 9.99 -1.94
C CYS A 83 7.84 10.65 -0.63
N GLY A 84 8.76 11.26 0.12
CA GLY A 84 8.44 11.82 1.44
C GLY A 84 8.00 10.72 2.41
N ASN A 85 6.87 10.91 3.09
CA ASN A 85 6.31 9.99 4.09
C ASN A 85 5.42 8.88 3.52
N GLN A 86 5.52 8.61 2.22
CA GLN A 86 4.71 7.58 1.55
C GLN A 86 5.28 6.16 1.74
N THR A 87 6.53 6.01 2.20
CA THR A 87 7.12 4.70 2.47
C THR A 87 6.69 4.16 3.82
N CYS A 88 6.36 2.87 3.89
CA CYS A 88 6.11 2.22 5.18
C CYS A 88 7.40 2.07 6.01
N PRO A 89 7.31 2.13 7.35
CA PRO A 89 8.39 1.73 8.25
C PRO A 89 8.85 0.29 7.98
N GLU A 90 10.08 -0.04 8.37
CA GLU A 90 10.70 -1.34 8.06
C GLU A 90 9.89 -2.57 8.52
N LYS A 91 9.11 -2.46 9.60
CA LYS A 91 8.30 -3.56 10.15
C LYS A 91 6.87 -3.61 9.62
N GLU A 92 6.56 -2.77 8.65
CA GLU A 92 5.24 -2.62 8.07
C GLU A 92 5.27 -2.89 6.57
N VAL A 93 4.10 -3.17 6.01
CA VAL A 93 3.86 -3.39 4.59
C VAL A 93 2.61 -2.61 4.19
N TRP A 94 2.64 -2.03 3.00
CA TRP A 94 1.49 -1.32 2.47
C TRP A 94 0.38 -2.29 2.10
N HIS A 95 -0.84 -1.97 2.50
CA HIS A 95 -2.04 -2.64 2.02
C HIS A 95 -2.99 -1.59 1.46
N ASP A 96 -3.48 -1.84 0.25
CA ASP A 96 -4.52 -1.01 -0.37
C ASP A 96 -5.83 -1.06 0.45
N CYS A 97 -6.00 -2.14 1.22
CA CYS A 97 -7.10 -2.32 2.13
C CYS A 97 -6.65 -2.91 3.46
N ALA A 98 -6.79 -2.14 4.53
CA ALA A 98 -6.21 -2.48 5.82
C ALA A 98 -7.05 -2.03 7.02
N ASP A 99 -8.37 -1.94 6.85
CA ASP A 99 -9.30 -1.60 7.91
C ASP A 99 -9.40 -2.68 9.01
N CYS A 100 -8.91 -3.90 8.72
CA CYS A 100 -8.91 -5.05 9.62
C CYS A 100 -7.49 -5.51 10.02
N GLU A 101 -6.63 -4.58 10.41
CA GLU A 101 -5.30 -4.92 10.92
C GLU A 101 -5.38 -5.62 12.30
N GLN A 102 -4.70 -6.75 12.45
CA GLN A 102 -4.60 -7.47 13.73
C GLN A 102 -3.78 -6.69 14.76
N THR A 103 -4.18 -6.75 16.02
CA THR A 103 -3.52 -6.06 17.13
C THR A 103 -3.30 -7.00 18.31
N CYS A 104 -2.46 -6.64 19.28
CA CYS A 104 -2.34 -7.42 20.52
C CYS A 104 -3.67 -7.48 21.29
N ALA A 105 -4.52 -6.47 21.13
CA ALA A 105 -5.88 -6.53 21.62
C ALA A 105 -6.69 -7.55 20.81
N ASP A 106 -6.73 -7.44 19.50
CA ASP A 106 -7.57 -8.32 18.68
C ASP A 106 -6.72 -9.09 17.66
N LEU A 107 -6.40 -10.33 18.01
CA LEU A 107 -5.63 -11.23 17.16
C LEU A 107 -6.48 -11.79 16.01
N VAL A 108 -7.81 -11.80 16.16
CA VAL A 108 -8.74 -12.33 15.15
C VAL A 108 -9.91 -11.35 15.00
N PRO A 109 -9.64 -10.15 14.45
CA PRO A 109 -10.68 -9.16 14.26
C PRO A 109 -11.74 -9.66 13.29
N ASP A 110 -13.01 -9.38 13.59
CA ASP A 110 -14.12 -9.66 12.70
C ASP A 110 -14.08 -8.69 11.53
N CYS A 111 -13.66 -9.18 10.36
CA CYS A 111 -13.45 -8.36 9.18
C CYS A 111 -14.71 -8.32 8.32
N GLN A 112 -15.55 -7.33 8.53
CA GLN A 112 -16.59 -7.00 7.57
C GLN A 112 -16.03 -5.99 6.56
N LEU A 113 -15.76 -6.43 5.33
CA LEU A 113 -15.12 -5.64 4.25
C LEU A 113 -16.07 -4.61 3.63
N ASP A 114 -16.81 -3.87 4.46
CA ASP A 114 -17.72 -2.83 4.01
C ASP A 114 -17.00 -1.47 4.03
N GLY A 115 -16.50 -1.07 2.87
CA GLY A 115 -15.89 0.24 2.67
C GLY A 115 -14.38 0.22 2.91
N CYS A 116 -13.64 0.09 1.81
CA CYS A 116 -12.20 0.22 1.81
C CYS A 116 -11.82 1.54 1.17
N GLU A 117 -11.70 2.59 1.98
CA GLU A 117 -11.57 3.95 1.46
C GLU A 117 -10.12 4.39 1.29
N LYS A 118 -9.19 3.83 2.09
CA LYS A 118 -7.78 4.26 2.13
C LYS A 118 -6.85 3.11 2.48
N GLY A 119 -5.83 2.91 1.66
CA GLY A 119 -4.71 2.05 2.03
C GLY A 119 -3.90 2.64 3.18
N LYS A 120 -3.23 1.77 3.94
CA LYS A 120 -2.31 2.15 5.02
C LYS A 120 -1.19 1.12 5.17
N CYS A 121 -0.15 1.52 5.87
CA CYS A 121 0.87 0.58 6.33
C CYS A 121 0.31 -0.26 7.48
N VAL A 122 0.48 -1.57 7.39
CA VAL A 122 0.11 -2.54 8.43
C VAL A 122 1.28 -3.39 8.82
N CYS A 123 1.23 -3.98 10.00
CA CYS A 123 2.24 -4.91 10.47
C CYS A 123 2.47 -6.06 9.47
N LYS A 124 3.75 -6.43 9.29
CA LYS A 124 4.12 -7.58 8.45
C LYS A 124 3.45 -8.87 8.93
N PRO A 125 3.21 -9.86 8.04
CA PRO A 125 2.58 -11.13 8.41
C PRO A 125 3.26 -11.80 9.62
N GLY A 126 2.44 -12.27 10.58
CA GLY A 126 2.92 -12.89 11.82
C GLY A 126 3.32 -11.91 12.93
N THR A 127 3.12 -10.60 12.72
CA THR A 127 3.31 -9.56 13.74
C THR A 127 2.01 -8.79 13.97
N TYR A 128 1.86 -8.19 15.15
CA TYR A 128 0.63 -7.59 15.63
C TYR A 128 0.93 -6.21 16.22
N ARG A 129 0.02 -5.25 16.01
CA ARG A 129 0.21 -3.90 16.55
C ARG A 129 -0.09 -3.86 18.04
N ASN A 130 0.87 -3.43 18.84
CA ASN A 130 0.73 -3.26 20.29
C ASN A 130 0.13 -1.90 20.66
N VAL A 131 -0.17 -1.66 21.95
CA VAL A 131 -0.73 -0.38 22.43
C VAL A 131 0.16 0.85 22.20
N LYS A 132 1.47 0.65 21.96
CA LYS A 132 2.42 1.72 21.62
C LYS A 132 2.47 2.03 20.12
N GLY A 133 1.74 1.28 19.30
CA GLY A 133 1.74 1.40 17.85
C GLY A 133 2.85 0.63 17.15
N GLU A 134 3.60 -0.21 17.87
CA GLU A 134 4.71 -0.99 17.33
C GLU A 134 4.23 -2.38 16.85
N CYS A 135 4.80 -2.88 15.76
CA CYS A 135 4.58 -4.24 15.30
C CYS A 135 5.49 -5.21 16.06
N VAL A 136 4.86 -6.13 16.80
CA VAL A 136 5.53 -7.06 17.72
C VAL A 136 5.09 -8.50 17.47
N ASP A 137 5.83 -9.47 17.99
CA ASP A 137 5.45 -10.87 17.88
C ASP A 137 4.39 -11.28 18.91
N LEU A 138 3.84 -12.49 18.75
CA LEU A 138 2.81 -13.01 19.65
C LEU A 138 3.29 -13.16 21.10
N LYS A 139 4.58 -13.42 21.32
CA LYS A 139 5.15 -13.54 22.67
C LYS A 139 5.04 -12.20 23.40
N GLN A 140 5.42 -11.11 22.73
CA GLN A 140 5.32 -9.77 23.29
C GLN A 140 3.85 -9.37 23.50
N CYS A 141 2.92 -9.73 22.60
CA CYS A 141 1.49 -9.52 22.86
C CYS A 141 0.99 -10.28 24.10
N ASN A 142 1.45 -11.52 24.32
CA ASN A 142 1.08 -12.28 25.52
C ASN A 142 1.60 -11.63 26.80
N GLU A 143 2.80 -11.04 26.76
CA GLU A 143 3.35 -10.29 27.89
C GLU A 143 2.53 -9.02 28.17
N GLU A 144 2.09 -8.32 27.12
CA GLU A 144 1.20 -7.15 27.22
C GLU A 144 -0.20 -7.51 27.76
N ASN A 145 -0.74 -8.66 27.37
CA ASN A 145 -2.08 -9.10 27.75
C ASN A 145 -2.14 -9.75 29.15
N GLU A 146 -1.00 -9.99 29.81
CA GLU A 146 -0.90 -10.66 31.11
C GLU A 146 -0.30 -9.79 32.24
N PRO A 147 -0.78 -8.55 32.46
CA PRO A 147 -0.23 -7.68 33.50
C PRO A 147 -0.38 -8.26 34.92
N CYS A 148 -1.37 -9.12 35.17
CA CYS A 148 -1.55 -9.79 36.45
C CYS A 148 -0.47 -10.83 36.78
N ARG A 149 0.41 -11.19 35.84
CA ARG A 149 1.53 -12.09 36.11
C ARG A 149 2.51 -11.52 37.15
N THR A 150 2.67 -10.20 37.19
CA THR A 150 3.60 -9.53 38.10
C THR A 150 2.90 -8.58 39.07
N TYR A 151 1.63 -8.24 38.83
CA TYR A 151 0.88 -7.33 39.69
C TYR A 151 0.40 -8.02 40.97
N VAL A 152 0.68 -7.39 42.12
CA VAL A 152 0.33 -7.94 43.44
C VAL A 152 -0.91 -7.24 44.00
N CYS A 153 -1.92 -8.04 44.32
CA CYS A 153 -3.15 -7.58 44.95
C CYS A 153 -3.16 -7.86 46.45
N LEU A 154 -3.89 -7.03 47.22
CA LEU A 154 -4.04 -7.21 48.67
C LEU A 154 -4.79 -8.52 49.00
N LYS A 155 -4.56 -9.04 50.21
CA LYS A 155 -5.27 -10.23 50.71
C LYS A 155 -6.79 -10.06 50.60
N GLY A 156 -7.48 -11.08 50.10
CA GLY A 156 -8.94 -11.05 49.88
C GLY A 156 -9.37 -10.46 48.53
N THR A 157 -8.42 -10.13 47.66
CA THR A 157 -8.66 -9.70 46.27
C THR A 157 -7.91 -10.60 45.28
N ALA A 158 -8.39 -10.68 44.05
CA ALA A 158 -7.68 -11.31 42.93
C ALA A 158 -7.43 -10.30 41.82
N CYS A 159 -6.32 -10.48 41.10
CA CYS A 159 -6.01 -9.68 39.92
C CYS A 159 -6.76 -10.22 38.70
N LEU A 160 -7.36 -9.32 37.92
CA LEU A 160 -7.93 -9.61 36.61
C LEU A 160 -7.22 -8.78 35.54
N ASN A 161 -6.85 -9.40 34.43
CA ASN A 161 -6.40 -8.69 33.23
C ASN A 161 -7.63 -7.99 32.63
N TYR A 162 -7.85 -6.74 33.00
CA TYR A 162 -9.03 -5.99 32.62
C TYR A 162 -8.78 -5.30 31.29
N ARG A 163 -9.55 -5.69 30.27
CA ARG A 163 -9.54 -5.04 28.97
C ARG A 163 -10.55 -3.89 28.95
N HIS A 164 -10.09 -2.69 28.64
CA HIS A 164 -10.99 -1.56 28.43
C HIS A 164 -11.84 -1.77 27.17
N GLN A 165 -13.14 -1.48 27.27
CA GLN A 165 -13.97 -1.30 26.08
C GLN A 165 -13.52 -0.02 25.39
N CYS A 166 -12.83 -0.16 24.27
CA CYS A 166 -12.34 0.97 23.49
C CYS A 166 -13.02 1.00 22.12
N GLN A 167 -13.29 2.21 21.60
CA GLN A 167 -13.97 2.36 20.31
C GLN A 167 -13.05 2.03 19.12
N ARG A 168 -11.72 2.08 19.31
CA ARG A 168 -10.73 1.74 18.28
C ARG A 168 -9.52 1.06 18.90
N PRO A 169 -9.11 -0.12 18.40
CA PRO A 169 -7.89 -0.77 18.81
C PRO A 169 -6.64 0.04 18.41
N PRO A 170 -5.49 -0.18 19.05
CA PRO A 170 -5.24 -1.19 20.11
C PRO A 170 -5.81 -0.77 21.48
N CYS A 171 -6.56 -1.66 22.13
CA CYS A 171 -7.09 -1.42 23.48
C CYS A 171 -6.04 -1.76 24.56
N PHE A 172 -5.90 -0.90 25.57
CA PHE A 172 -5.05 -1.17 26.72
C PHE A 172 -5.64 -2.24 27.65
N ILE A 173 -4.77 -3.07 28.24
CA ILE A 173 -5.10 -4.03 29.28
C ILE A 173 -4.38 -3.63 30.56
N GLU A 174 -5.13 -3.52 31.65
CA GLU A 174 -4.59 -3.14 32.96
C GLU A 174 -4.87 -4.21 34.01
N PRO A 175 -4.01 -4.36 35.03
CA PRO A 175 -4.29 -5.25 36.15
C PRO A 175 -5.30 -4.60 37.10
N LYS A 176 -6.42 -5.28 37.35
CA LYS A 176 -7.48 -4.82 38.25
C LYS A 176 -7.67 -5.76 39.42
N CYS A 177 -7.45 -5.28 40.64
CA CYS A 177 -7.74 -6.06 41.85
C CYS A 177 -9.23 -5.98 42.18
N VAL A 178 -9.90 -7.13 42.21
CA VAL A 178 -11.31 -7.24 42.60
C VAL A 178 -11.46 -8.10 43.85
N LYS A 179 -12.41 -7.76 44.72
CA LYS A 179 -12.69 -8.57 45.92
C LYS A 179 -13.10 -9.98 45.50
N LEU A 180 -12.59 -11.00 46.18
CA LEU A 180 -12.95 -12.40 45.91
C LEU A 180 -14.47 -12.63 46.02
N ALA A 181 -15.17 -11.84 46.85
CA ALA A 181 -16.62 -11.86 46.96
C ALA A 181 -17.35 -11.49 45.66
N CYS A 182 -16.72 -10.70 44.77
CA CYS A 182 -17.29 -10.28 43.48
C CYS A 182 -17.06 -11.29 42.35
N LEU A 183 -16.23 -12.32 42.58
CA LEU A 183 -15.91 -13.37 41.59
C LEU A 183 -16.82 -14.59 41.71
N ARG A 184 -17.78 -14.56 42.64
CA ARG A 184 -18.78 -15.62 42.79
C ARG A 184 -19.92 -15.36 41.81
N ALA A 185 -19.99 -16.19 40.77
CA ALA A 185 -21.19 -16.38 39.96
C ALA A 185 -22.23 -17.20 40.75
#